data_AF-A0A8X6HXB7-F1
#
_entry.id   AF-A0A8X6HXB7-F1
#
_cell.length_a   1.000
_cell.length_b   1.000
_cell.length_c   1.000
_cell.angle_alpha   90.00
_cell.angle_beta   90.00
_cell.angle_gamma   90.00
#
_symmetry.space_group_name_H-M   'P 1'
#
loop_
_entity.id
_entity.type
_entity.pdbx_description
1 polymer ?
#
loop_
_entity_poly.entity_id
_entity_poly.type
_entity_poly.pdbx_seq_one_letter_code
_entity_poly.pdbx_strand_id
1 'polypeptide(L)'
;MKLVKGARNAIKSNAINNHNQPHKEAVLKLISDLRNVPNHVFGKHENCGIFCKRNIEIDNTDCSVMQSSGLMNAIQYEIGKTLVACSNNLIGNATNNPAETFMSQLCKLSRGKRINFSKSGGFNRRANIAVLAFQSPAQQFHEKACKRIAKKSPSTSLTKFLSCRRNRYLKQIQRRKLFPNSKKLKSRQYATDYNYGENVDRPDVPKQIYDNLTENHLF
;
A
#
# COMPACT_ATOMS: atom_id res chain seq x y z
N MET A 1 -8.61 9.23 -16.07
CA MET A 1 -7.88 9.07 -14.78
C MET A 1 -6.74 10.09 -14.59
N LYS A 2 -6.82 11.34 -15.09
CA LYS A 2 -5.71 12.31 -14.94
C LYS A 2 -5.63 12.89 -13.51
N LEU A 3 -6.77 13.25 -12.89
CA LEU A 3 -6.86 13.76 -11.50
C LEU A 3 -6.28 12.80 -10.46
N VAL A 4 -6.66 11.51 -10.53
CA VAL A 4 -6.13 10.47 -9.62
C VAL A 4 -4.60 10.36 -9.72
N LYS A 5 -4.05 10.49 -10.92
CA LYS A 5 -2.59 10.44 -11.14
C LYS A 5 -1.91 11.69 -10.56
N GLY A 6 -2.50 12.87 -10.75
CA GLY A 6 -2.02 14.13 -10.17
C GLY A 6 -1.97 14.07 -8.64
N ALA A 7 -3.07 13.70 -8.00
CA ALA A 7 -3.16 13.60 -6.54
C ALA A 7 -2.16 12.59 -5.97
N ARG A 8 -2.02 11.39 -6.58
CA ARG A 8 -1.04 10.39 -6.15
C ARG A 8 0.40 10.86 -6.29
N ASN A 9 0.70 11.63 -7.33
CA ASN A 9 2.03 12.20 -7.50
C ASN A 9 2.33 13.24 -6.42
N ALA A 10 1.36 14.11 -6.10
CA ALA A 10 1.49 15.09 -5.01
C ALA A 10 1.76 14.41 -3.66
N ILE A 11 0.97 13.40 -3.31
CA ILE A 11 1.15 12.62 -2.08
C ILE A 11 2.53 11.97 -2.04
N LYS A 12 2.94 11.31 -3.13
CA LYS A 12 4.22 10.60 -3.17
C LYS A 12 5.43 11.54 -3.06
N SER A 13 5.40 12.67 -3.77
CA SER A 13 6.49 13.65 -3.73
C SER A 13 6.63 14.26 -2.33
N ASN A 14 5.51 14.61 -1.69
CA ASN A 14 5.54 15.16 -0.33
C ASN A 14 6.04 14.13 0.70
N ALA A 15 5.63 12.86 0.60
CA ALA A 15 6.08 11.81 1.50
C ALA A 15 7.60 11.62 1.47
N ILE A 16 8.23 11.77 0.30
CA ILE A 16 9.68 11.62 0.15
C ILE A 16 10.42 12.90 0.59
N ASN A 17 9.95 14.06 0.14
CA ASN A 17 10.70 15.32 0.31
C ASN A 17 10.51 15.97 1.68
N ASN A 18 9.39 15.73 2.34
CA ASN A 18 9.07 16.32 3.64
C ASN A 18 9.18 15.31 4.79
N HIS A 19 9.81 14.16 4.57
CA HIS A 19 9.98 13.11 5.59
C HIS A 19 10.67 13.63 6.87
N ASN A 20 11.65 14.53 6.71
CA ASN A 20 12.45 15.08 7.82
C ASN A 20 11.93 16.41 8.35
N GLN A 21 10.82 16.92 7.80
CA GLN A 21 10.21 18.17 8.26
C GLN A 21 9.27 17.91 9.43
N PRO A 22 9.05 18.90 10.31
CA PRO A 22 8.05 18.78 11.36
C PRO A 22 6.67 18.48 10.74
N HIS A 23 5.98 17.50 11.32
CA HIS A 23 4.76 16.91 10.75
C HIS A 23 3.71 17.96 10.34
N LYS A 24 3.53 19.01 11.15
CA LYS A 24 2.57 20.09 10.86
C LYS A 24 2.91 20.84 9.56
N GLU A 25 4.18 21.16 9.33
CA GLU A 25 4.61 21.87 8.12
C GLU A 25 4.50 20.97 6.88
N ALA A 26 4.88 19.69 7.01
CA ALA A 26 4.76 18.71 5.95
C ALA A 26 3.29 18.54 5.49
N VAL A 27 2.35 18.51 6.45
CA VAL A 27 0.92 18.44 6.15
C VAL A 27 0.42 19.71 5.47
N LEU A 28 0.83 20.90 5.93
CA LEU A 28 0.42 22.16 5.30
C LEU A 28 0.87 22.25 3.84
N LYS A 29 2.11 21.80 3.55
CA LYS A 29 2.62 21.71 2.17
C LYS A 29 1.84 20.71 1.32
N LEU A 30 1.47 19.56 1.89
CA LEU A 30 0.60 18.61 1.19
C LEU A 30 -0.78 19.21 0.90
N ILE A 31 -1.37 19.95 1.84
CA ILE A 31 -2.66 20.61 1.65
C ILE A 31 -2.61 21.61 0.50
N SER A 32 -1.57 22.46 0.43
CA SER A 32 -1.41 23.41 -0.67
C SER A 32 -1.26 22.69 -2.01
N ASP A 33 -0.45 21.63 -2.05
CA ASP A 33 -0.24 20.85 -3.27
C ASP A 33 -1.52 20.14 -3.73
N LEU A 34 -2.28 19.54 -2.81
CA LEU A 34 -3.55 18.87 -3.11
C LEU A 34 -4.61 19.84 -3.65
N ARG A 35 -4.71 21.04 -3.08
CA ARG A 35 -5.61 22.09 -3.59
C ARG A 35 -5.24 22.52 -5.01
N ASN A 36 -3.96 22.45 -5.38
CA ASN A 36 -3.49 22.80 -6.71
C ASN A 36 -3.53 21.64 -7.73
N VAL A 37 -3.90 20.42 -7.32
CA VAL A 37 -3.99 19.25 -8.22
C VAL A 37 -4.91 19.49 -9.43
N PRO A 38 -6.11 20.11 -9.30
CA PRO A 38 -6.97 20.39 -10.46
C PRO A 38 -6.27 21.29 -11.46
N ASN A 39 -5.72 22.42 -11.00
CA ASN A 39 -4.99 23.37 -11.85
C ASN A 39 -3.83 22.66 -12.57
N HIS A 40 -3.03 21.89 -11.84
CA HIS A 40 -1.93 21.08 -12.40
C HIS A 40 -2.41 20.11 -13.50
N VAL A 41 -3.56 19.46 -13.31
CA VAL A 41 -4.07 18.45 -14.25
C VAL A 41 -4.67 19.09 -15.51
N PHE A 42 -5.21 20.29 -15.37
CA PHE A 42 -5.85 21.06 -16.44
C PHE A 42 -4.93 22.11 -17.07
N GLY A 43 -3.61 22.04 -16.84
CA GLY A 43 -2.60 22.82 -17.57
C GLY A 43 -2.13 24.10 -16.90
N LYS A 44 -2.73 24.52 -15.77
CA LYS A 44 -2.26 25.66 -14.98
C LYS A 44 -1.16 25.23 -14.01
N HIS A 45 0.08 25.57 -14.37
CA HIS A 45 1.28 25.15 -13.66
C HIS A 45 1.91 26.22 -12.75
N GLU A 46 1.32 27.41 -12.65
CA GLU A 46 1.85 28.56 -11.90
C GLU A 46 2.19 28.25 -10.43
N ASN A 47 1.30 27.51 -9.74
CA ASN A 47 1.45 27.18 -8.32
C ASN A 47 1.90 25.74 -8.09
N CYS A 48 2.49 25.10 -9.09
CA CYS A 48 2.93 23.71 -8.96
C CYS A 48 4.19 23.61 -8.10
N GLY A 49 4.08 22.91 -6.96
CA GLY A 49 5.22 22.52 -6.16
C GLY A 49 6.02 21.36 -6.77
N ILE A 50 6.71 20.63 -5.91
CA ILE A 50 7.72 19.61 -6.26
C ILE A 50 7.13 18.39 -7.01
N PHE A 51 5.80 18.27 -7.08
CA PHE A 51 5.11 17.16 -7.74
C PHE A 51 4.91 17.33 -9.25
N CYS A 52 5.17 18.53 -9.80
CA CYS A 52 5.10 18.78 -11.23
C CYS A 52 6.40 18.39 -11.93
N LYS A 53 6.29 17.65 -13.04
CA LYS A 53 7.43 17.23 -13.87
C LYS A 53 7.57 18.01 -15.17
N ARG A 54 6.60 18.87 -15.48
CA ARG A 54 6.57 19.62 -16.75
C ARG A 54 7.18 20.99 -16.50
N ASN A 55 8.20 21.32 -17.27
CA ASN A 55 8.69 22.68 -17.38
C ASN A 55 7.67 23.46 -18.22
N ILE A 56 6.81 24.22 -17.56
CA ILE A 56 6.19 25.48 -18.04
C ILE A 56 5.78 25.49 -19.53
N GLU A 57 5.10 24.45 -20.02
CA GLU A 57 4.41 24.52 -21.31
C GLU A 57 2.91 24.70 -21.04
N ILE A 58 2.41 25.82 -21.57
CA ILE A 58 1.11 26.40 -21.28
C ILE A 58 0.08 25.79 -22.26
N ASP A 59 -0.55 24.69 -21.88
CA ASP A 59 -1.77 24.19 -22.54
C ASP A 59 -2.99 24.76 -21.79
N ASN A 60 -3.30 26.03 -22.01
CA ASN A 60 -4.28 26.80 -21.21
C ASN A 60 -5.75 26.70 -21.68
N THR A 61 -6.04 25.96 -22.74
CA THR A 61 -7.37 25.97 -23.38
C THR A 61 -8.46 25.30 -22.56
N ASP A 62 -8.16 24.22 -21.81
CA ASP A 62 -9.17 23.48 -21.05
C ASP A 62 -9.56 24.16 -19.72
N CYS A 63 -8.64 24.93 -19.12
CA CYS A 63 -8.84 25.44 -17.76
C CYS A 63 -9.79 26.66 -17.69
N SER A 64 -9.84 27.50 -18.73
CA SER A 64 -10.71 28.69 -18.78
C SER A 64 -12.19 28.31 -18.88
N VAL A 65 -12.51 27.31 -19.71
CA VAL A 65 -13.87 26.77 -19.88
C VAL A 65 -14.37 26.09 -18.61
N MET A 66 -13.49 25.40 -17.89
CA MET A 66 -13.85 24.77 -16.61
C MET A 66 -14.08 25.78 -15.47
N GLN A 67 -13.40 26.93 -15.53
CA GLN A 67 -13.61 28.01 -14.57
C GLN A 67 -14.94 28.72 -14.84
N SER A 68 -15.26 29.04 -16.10
CA SER A 68 -16.52 29.69 -16.47
C SER A 68 -17.75 28.82 -16.21
N SER A 69 -17.64 27.50 -16.36
CA SER A 69 -18.71 26.54 -16.06
C SER A 69 -18.88 26.19 -14.57
N GLY A 70 -18.00 26.67 -13.69
CA GLY A 70 -18.02 26.34 -12.26
C GLY A 70 -17.60 24.90 -11.91
N LEU A 71 -17.35 24.05 -12.92
CA LEU A 71 -16.92 22.67 -12.73
C LEU A 71 -15.58 22.58 -11.96
N MET A 72 -14.68 23.55 -12.20
CA MET A 72 -13.42 23.63 -11.46
C MET A 72 -13.65 23.78 -9.95
N ASN A 73 -14.62 24.62 -9.56
CA ASN A 73 -14.95 24.85 -8.16
C ASN A 73 -15.57 23.61 -7.51
N ALA A 74 -16.44 22.90 -8.23
CA ALA A 74 -17.01 21.64 -7.77
C ALA A 74 -15.92 20.57 -7.53
N ILE A 75 -14.96 20.44 -8.45
CA ILE A 75 -13.84 19.50 -8.29
C ILE A 75 -12.94 19.90 -7.12
N GLN A 76 -12.60 21.18 -6.99
CA GLN A 76 -11.80 21.69 -5.87
C GLN A 76 -12.48 21.48 -4.53
N TYR A 77 -13.80 21.68 -4.46
CA TYR A 77 -14.60 21.43 -3.27
C TYR A 77 -14.54 19.96 -2.85
N GLU A 78 -14.77 19.03 -3.78
CA GLU A 78 -14.72 17.59 -3.48
C GLU A 78 -13.32 17.13 -3.07
N ILE A 79 -12.27 17.66 -3.69
CA ILE A 79 -10.87 17.42 -3.27
C ILE A 79 -10.61 17.98 -1.87
N GLY A 80 -11.14 19.16 -1.57
CA GLY A 80 -11.08 19.77 -0.25
C GLY A 80 -11.73 18.90 0.82
N LYS A 81 -12.94 18.45 0.55
CA LYS A 81 -13.74 17.63 1.48
C LYS A 81 -13.11 16.26 1.73
N THR A 82 -12.52 15.64 0.71
CA THR A 82 -12.04 14.25 0.80
C THR A 82 -10.54 14.16 1.06
N LEU A 83 -9.71 14.72 0.18
CA LEU A 83 -8.26 14.55 0.22
C LEU A 83 -7.62 15.51 1.21
N VAL A 84 -7.99 16.79 1.19
CA VAL A 84 -7.41 17.80 2.09
C VAL A 84 -7.74 17.49 3.55
N ALA A 85 -8.99 17.11 3.84
CA ALA A 85 -9.39 16.65 5.18
C ALA A 85 -8.57 15.44 5.68
N CYS A 86 -8.16 14.55 4.77
CA CYS A 86 -7.36 13.36 5.09
C CYS A 86 -5.84 13.60 5.04
N SER A 87 -5.34 14.82 4.83
CA SER A 87 -3.92 15.09 4.57
C SER A 87 -2.99 14.57 5.66
N ASN A 88 -3.41 14.65 6.93
CA ASN A 88 -2.67 14.09 8.07
C ASN A 88 -2.36 12.60 7.91
N ASN A 89 -3.30 11.81 7.34
CA ASN A 89 -3.10 10.38 7.12
C ASN A 89 -2.38 10.10 5.81
N LEU A 90 -2.54 10.99 4.82
CA LEU A 90 -1.96 10.81 3.49
C LEU A 90 -0.48 11.17 3.41
N ILE A 91 0.05 11.99 4.35
CA ILE A 91 1.43 12.49 4.31
C ILE A 91 2.48 11.38 4.28
N GLY A 92 2.26 10.28 5.02
CA GLY A 92 3.17 9.15 5.04
C GLY A 92 3.10 8.26 3.79
N ASN A 93 2.12 8.49 2.90
CA ASN A 93 1.81 7.60 1.77
C ASN A 93 1.76 6.10 2.19
N ALA A 94 1.39 5.86 3.45
CA ALA A 94 1.27 4.53 4.02
C ALA A 94 -0.05 3.92 3.55
N THR A 95 0.01 2.68 3.08
CA THR A 95 -1.21 1.92 2.77
C THR A 95 -1.29 0.74 3.71
N ASN A 96 -2.38 0.62 4.46
CA ASN A 96 -2.62 -0.54 5.32
C ASN A 96 -2.92 -1.82 4.53
N ASN A 97 -3.15 -1.71 3.21
CA ASN A 97 -3.52 -2.84 2.36
C ASN A 97 -2.63 -4.10 2.52
N PRO A 98 -1.27 -4.02 2.56
CA PRO A 98 -0.44 -5.19 2.78
C PRO A 98 -0.64 -5.81 4.16
N ALA A 99 -0.70 -4.97 5.21
CA ALA A 99 -0.92 -5.42 6.58
C ALA A 99 -2.30 -6.06 6.75
N GLU A 100 -3.37 -5.41 6.27
CA GLU A 100 -4.73 -5.95 6.28
C GLU A 100 -4.83 -7.26 5.49
N THR A 101 -4.17 -7.34 4.33
CA THR A 101 -4.15 -8.55 3.51
C THR A 101 -3.42 -9.68 4.23
N PHE A 102 -2.28 -9.40 4.88
CA PHE A 102 -1.56 -10.37 5.70
C PHE A 102 -2.41 -10.83 6.88
N MET A 103 -3.00 -9.90 7.63
CA MET A 103 -3.86 -10.22 8.77
C MET A 103 -5.07 -11.05 8.36
N SER A 104 -5.65 -10.81 7.19
CA SER A 104 -6.70 -11.68 6.62
C SER A 104 -6.22 -13.12 6.39
N GLN A 105 -4.98 -13.32 5.90
CA GLN A 105 -4.39 -14.65 5.72
C GLN A 105 -4.09 -15.31 7.06
N LEU A 106 -3.52 -14.55 8.00
CA LEU A 106 -3.22 -15.01 9.35
C LEU A 106 -4.50 -15.48 10.05
N CYS A 107 -5.58 -14.70 10.00
CA CYS A 107 -6.87 -15.08 10.58
C CYS A 107 -7.44 -16.36 9.97
N LYS A 108 -7.33 -16.55 8.65
CA LYS A 108 -7.78 -17.77 7.96
C LYS A 108 -7.00 -19.00 8.43
N LEU A 109 -5.68 -18.89 8.53
CA LEU A 109 -4.84 -19.99 8.97
C LEU A 109 -4.99 -20.25 10.48
N SER A 110 -5.14 -19.18 11.26
CA SER A 110 -5.37 -19.25 12.70
C SER A 110 -6.74 -19.87 13.04
N ARG A 111 -7.68 -19.97 12.08
CA ARG A 111 -9.03 -20.55 12.24
C ARG A 111 -9.86 -19.92 13.38
N GLY A 112 -9.48 -18.73 13.85
CA GLY A 112 -10.11 -18.03 14.97
C GLY A 112 -10.00 -18.77 16.33
N LYS A 113 -10.79 -18.31 17.32
CA LYS A 113 -10.86 -18.88 18.68
C LYS A 113 -11.46 -20.30 18.75
N ARG A 114 -11.91 -20.87 17.62
CA ARG A 114 -12.69 -22.13 17.57
C ARG A 114 -11.92 -23.39 17.91
N ILE A 115 -10.59 -23.36 17.84
CA ILE A 115 -9.75 -24.51 18.20
C ILE A 115 -8.66 -23.98 19.13
N ASN A 116 -8.63 -24.51 20.35
CA ASN A 116 -7.66 -24.11 21.36
C ASN A 116 -6.31 -24.79 21.07
N PHE A 117 -5.34 -24.03 20.57
CA PHE A 117 -3.98 -24.49 20.26
C PHE A 117 -2.97 -24.08 21.33
N SER A 118 -3.42 -23.82 22.55
CA SER A 118 -2.60 -23.42 23.70
C SER A 118 -1.45 -24.40 24.02
N LYS A 119 -1.49 -25.62 23.48
CA LYS A 119 -0.37 -26.56 23.54
C LYS A 119 0.32 -26.66 22.18
N SER A 120 1.61 -26.27 22.15
CA SER A 120 2.59 -26.45 21.05
C SER A 120 2.49 -25.51 19.85
N GLY A 121 3.39 -24.50 19.77
CA GLY A 121 3.99 -23.86 18.57
C GLY A 121 3.08 -23.43 17.39
N GLY A 122 1.77 -23.59 17.52
CA GLY A 122 0.85 -23.66 16.39
C GLY A 122 0.56 -22.29 15.83
N PHE A 123 0.55 -21.25 16.66
CA PHE A 123 0.43 -19.88 16.18
C PHE A 123 1.63 -19.47 15.33
N ASN A 124 2.86 -19.62 15.84
CA ASN A 124 4.08 -19.29 15.11
C ASN A 124 4.17 -20.03 13.77
N ARG A 125 3.86 -21.34 13.75
CA ARG A 125 3.85 -22.11 12.50
C ARG A 125 2.81 -21.58 11.50
N ARG A 126 1.61 -21.25 11.96
CA ARG A 126 0.54 -20.71 11.11
C ARG A 126 0.84 -19.29 10.63
N ALA A 127 1.47 -18.47 11.46
CA ALA A 127 1.97 -17.16 11.07
C ALA A 127 3.03 -17.28 9.96
N ASN A 128 4.00 -18.19 10.12
CA ASN A 128 4.99 -18.47 9.08
C ASN A 128 4.35 -18.96 7.77
N ILE A 129 3.34 -19.84 7.85
CA ILE A 129 2.57 -20.26 6.65
C ILE A 129 1.80 -19.08 6.05
N ALA A 130 1.27 -18.16 6.87
CA ALA A 130 0.57 -16.96 6.39
C ALA A 130 1.51 -16.06 5.60
N VAL A 131 2.73 -15.84 6.11
CA VAL A 131 3.78 -15.08 5.43
C VAL A 131 4.12 -15.72 4.09
N LEU A 132 4.36 -17.03 4.06
CA LEU A 132 4.66 -17.76 2.82
C LEU A 132 3.52 -17.67 1.79
N ALA A 133 2.27 -17.79 2.24
CA ALA A 133 1.10 -17.66 1.39
C ALA A 133 0.88 -16.22 0.88
N PHE A 134 1.25 -15.21 1.68
CA PHE A 134 1.21 -13.80 1.31
C PHE A 134 2.28 -13.47 0.25
N GLN A 135 3.53 -13.91 0.47
CA GLN A 135 4.65 -13.70 -0.45
C GLN A 135 4.51 -14.51 -1.74
N SER A 136 4.03 -15.75 -1.66
CA SER A 136 3.87 -16.66 -2.80
C SER A 136 2.40 -17.00 -3.03
N PRO A 137 1.67 -16.17 -3.80
CA PRO A 137 0.24 -16.38 -4.04
C PRO A 137 -0.04 -17.72 -4.74
N ALA A 138 -1.25 -18.23 -4.52
CA ALA A 138 -1.67 -19.58 -4.92
C ALA A 138 -0.80 -20.72 -4.33
N GLN A 139 -0.07 -20.43 -3.23
CA GLN A 139 0.74 -21.40 -2.48
C GLN A 139 1.85 -22.07 -3.29
N GLN A 140 2.43 -21.33 -4.24
CA GLN A 140 3.54 -21.80 -5.06
C GLN A 140 4.80 -22.17 -4.24
N PHE A 141 4.87 -21.76 -2.98
CA PHE A 141 5.96 -22.14 -2.06
C PHE A 141 6.03 -23.65 -1.83
N HIS A 142 4.91 -24.39 -1.89
CA HIS A 142 4.92 -25.85 -1.74
C HIS A 142 5.71 -26.53 -2.86
N GLU A 143 5.47 -26.15 -4.12
CA GLU A 143 6.19 -26.71 -5.26
C GLU A 143 7.69 -26.42 -5.15
N LYS A 144 8.05 -25.18 -4.81
CA LYS A 144 9.46 -24.77 -4.62
C LYS A 144 10.14 -25.54 -3.48
N ALA A 145 9.44 -25.70 -2.35
CA ALA A 145 9.95 -26.44 -1.20
C ALA A 145 10.15 -27.92 -1.53
N CYS A 146 9.16 -28.58 -2.16
CA CYS A 146 9.26 -29.97 -2.58
C CYS A 146 10.42 -30.18 -3.56
N LYS A 147 10.57 -29.31 -4.57
CA LYS A 147 11.68 -29.38 -5.52
C LYS A 147 13.04 -29.23 -4.84
N ARG A 148 13.14 -28.33 -3.86
CA ARG A 148 14.38 -28.09 -3.11
C ARG A 148 14.74 -29.27 -2.20
N ILE A 149 13.77 -29.80 -1.46
CA ILE A 149 13.99 -30.88 -0.48
C ILE A 149 14.21 -32.21 -1.18
N ALA A 150 13.34 -32.58 -2.12
CA ALA A 150 13.36 -33.88 -2.77
C ALA A 150 14.28 -33.94 -4.01
N LYS A 151 14.84 -32.79 -4.44
CA LYS A 151 15.58 -32.63 -5.72
C LYS A 151 14.83 -33.15 -6.95
N LYS A 152 13.51 -33.31 -6.84
CA LYS A 152 12.61 -33.87 -7.86
C LYS A 152 11.34 -33.03 -7.91
N SER A 153 10.70 -33.03 -9.07
CA SER A 153 9.39 -32.37 -9.20
C SER A 153 8.36 -33.03 -8.29
N PRO A 154 7.39 -32.26 -7.76
CA PRO A 154 6.33 -32.82 -6.93
C PRO A 154 5.46 -33.78 -7.74
N SER A 155 4.71 -34.65 -7.04
CA SER A 155 3.81 -35.60 -7.67
C SER A 155 2.81 -34.93 -8.62
N THR A 156 2.31 -35.71 -9.60
CA THR A 156 1.28 -35.25 -10.55
C THR A 156 0.04 -34.76 -9.83
N SER A 157 -0.35 -35.39 -8.72
CA SER A 157 -1.49 -34.99 -7.89
C SER A 157 -1.29 -33.61 -7.27
N LEU A 158 -0.13 -33.34 -6.66
CA LEU A 158 0.20 -32.04 -6.09
C LEU A 158 0.30 -30.97 -7.16
N THR A 159 0.89 -31.29 -8.31
CA THR A 159 1.00 -30.37 -9.45
C THR A 159 -0.38 -29.98 -9.99
N LYS A 160 -1.31 -30.94 -10.12
CA LYS A 160 -2.71 -30.70 -10.53
C LYS A 160 -3.46 -29.84 -9.51
N PHE A 161 -3.29 -30.11 -8.22
CA PHE A 161 -3.85 -29.26 -7.16
C PHE A 161 -3.29 -27.82 -7.25
N LEU A 162 -1.98 -27.72 -7.45
CA LEU A 162 -1.18 -26.55 -7.81
C LEU A 162 -1.87 -25.65 -8.84
N SER A 163 -2.05 -26.24 -10.02
CA SER A 163 -2.57 -25.58 -11.20
C SER A 163 -4.03 -25.14 -11.04
N CYS A 164 -4.88 -25.98 -10.43
CA CYS A 164 -6.25 -25.63 -10.10
C CYS A 164 -6.32 -24.39 -9.19
N ARG A 165 -5.51 -24.34 -8.12
CA ARG A 165 -5.45 -23.18 -7.23
C ARG A 165 -4.95 -21.92 -7.95
N ARG A 166 -3.89 -22.05 -8.76
CA ARG A 166 -3.35 -20.95 -9.56
C ARG A 166 -4.39 -20.39 -10.52
N ASN A 167 -5.12 -21.25 -11.22
CA ASN A 167 -6.18 -20.84 -12.15
C ASN A 167 -7.32 -20.12 -11.44
N ARG A 168 -7.74 -20.60 -10.27
CA ARG A 168 -8.77 -19.93 -9.45
C ARG A 168 -8.32 -18.53 -9.00
N TYR A 169 -7.07 -18.41 -8.57
CA TYR A 169 -6.47 -17.13 -8.18
C TYR A 169 -6.43 -16.14 -9.35
N LEU A 170 -5.96 -16.58 -10.53
CA LEU A 170 -5.91 -15.74 -11.73
C LEU A 170 -7.30 -15.30 -12.18
N LYS A 171 -8.30 -16.20 -12.18
CA LYS A 171 -9.70 -15.86 -12.48
C LYS A 171 -10.26 -14.84 -11.48
N GLN A 172 -9.95 -14.98 -10.20
CA GLN A 172 -10.38 -14.02 -9.18
C GLN A 172 -9.77 -12.63 -9.41
N ILE A 173 -8.48 -12.55 -9.75
CA ILE A 173 -7.84 -11.27 -10.11
C ILE A 173 -8.53 -10.66 -11.31
N GLN A 174 -8.79 -11.45 -12.36
CA GLN A 174 -9.48 -10.97 -13.57
C GLN A 174 -10.88 -10.41 -13.24
N ARG A 175 -11.68 -11.14 -12.46
CA ARG A 175 -13.02 -10.68 -12.03
C ARG A 175 -13.01 -9.40 -11.21
N ARG A 176 -11.96 -9.18 -10.41
CA ARG A 176 -11.81 -7.97 -9.58
C ARG A 176 -11.29 -6.76 -10.35
N LYS A 177 -10.87 -6.92 -11.60
CA LYS A 177 -10.47 -5.78 -12.43
C LYS A 177 -11.73 -5.06 -12.92
N LEU A 178 -12.03 -3.91 -12.30
CA LEU A 178 -13.07 -3.00 -12.77
C LEU A 178 -12.77 -2.45 -14.18
N PHE A 179 -11.49 -2.34 -14.55
CA PHE A 179 -11.04 -1.87 -15.87
C PHE A 179 -9.92 -2.78 -16.43
N PRO A 180 -10.23 -3.69 -17.36
CA PRO A 180 -9.26 -4.69 -17.86
C PRO A 180 -8.09 -4.07 -18.64
N ASN A 181 -8.29 -2.89 -19.23
CA ASN A 181 -7.32 -2.20 -20.10
C ASN A 181 -6.32 -1.31 -19.34
N SER A 182 -6.25 -1.40 -18.01
CA SER A 182 -5.19 -0.72 -17.27
C SER A 182 -3.85 -1.39 -17.56
N LYS A 183 -2.90 -0.64 -18.15
CA LYS A 183 -1.52 -1.09 -18.38
C LYS A 183 -1.00 -1.76 -17.10
N LYS A 184 -0.42 -2.96 -17.20
CA LYS A 184 0.17 -3.68 -16.06
C LYS A 184 1.16 -2.74 -15.37
N LEU A 185 0.80 -2.25 -14.19
CA LEU A 185 1.74 -1.58 -13.31
C LEU A 185 2.83 -2.60 -12.99
N LYS A 186 4.10 -2.24 -13.28
CA LYS A 186 5.25 -3.07 -12.90
C LYS A 186 5.14 -3.40 -11.41
N SER A 187 5.41 -4.65 -11.05
CA SER A 187 5.54 -5.08 -9.66
C SER A 187 6.49 -4.12 -8.95
N ARG A 188 5.96 -3.23 -8.11
CA ARG A 188 6.80 -2.41 -7.25
C ARG A 188 7.45 -3.38 -6.26
N GLN A 189 8.77 -3.48 -6.31
CA GLN A 189 9.50 -3.88 -5.12
C GLN A 189 9.15 -2.80 -4.09
N TYR A 190 8.40 -3.17 -3.05
CA TYR A 190 8.23 -2.28 -1.91
C TYR A 190 9.62 -2.18 -1.30
N ALA A 191 10.26 -1.02 -1.42
CA ALA A 191 11.39 -0.71 -0.56
C ALA A 191 10.90 -0.84 0.88
N THR A 192 11.71 -1.44 1.75
CA THR A 192 11.42 -1.48 3.18
C THR A 192 11.12 -0.06 3.64
N ASP A 193 10.03 0.11 4.36
CA ASP A 193 9.66 1.40 4.92
C ASP A 193 10.81 1.83 5.86
N TYR A 194 11.18 3.11 5.83
CA TYR A 194 12.18 3.62 6.77
C TYR A 194 11.74 3.39 8.23
N ASN A 195 10.42 3.43 8.47
CA ASN A 195 9.84 3.28 9.80
C ASN A 195 9.42 1.83 10.13
N TYR A 196 9.47 0.89 9.18
CA TYR A 196 9.06 -0.51 9.39
C TYR A 196 9.96 -1.51 8.64
N GLY A 197 10.51 -2.49 9.37
CA GLY A 197 11.27 -3.60 8.79
C GLY A 197 12.65 -3.77 9.43
N GLU A 198 13.65 -4.17 8.64
CA GLU A 198 15.01 -4.45 9.11
C GLU A 198 15.82 -3.19 9.46
N ASN A 199 15.30 -1.98 9.16
CA ASN A 199 15.99 -0.69 9.33
C ASN A 199 15.50 0.11 10.56
N VAL A 200 14.86 -0.52 11.54
CA VAL A 200 14.32 0.19 12.71
C VAL A 200 15.42 0.41 13.74
N ASP A 201 15.84 1.66 13.91
CA ASP A 201 16.93 2.05 14.84
C ASP A 201 16.54 1.92 16.33
N ARG A 202 15.25 1.99 16.67
CA ARG A 202 14.76 1.95 18.06
C ARG A 202 13.29 1.50 18.17
N PRO A 203 12.91 0.78 19.24
CA PRO A 203 11.51 0.49 19.52
C PRO A 203 10.73 1.79 19.84
N ASP A 204 9.43 1.80 19.50
CA ASP A 204 8.51 2.92 19.80
C ASP A 204 8.34 3.15 21.32
N VAL A 205 8.72 2.15 22.12
CA VAL A 205 8.58 2.14 23.56
C VAL A 205 9.89 2.59 24.20
N PRO A 206 9.85 3.56 25.14
CA PRO A 206 11.01 3.92 25.96
C PRO A 206 11.60 2.69 26.64
N LYS A 207 12.92 2.59 26.70
CA LYS A 207 13.64 1.40 27.20
C LYS A 207 13.13 0.92 28.57
N GLN A 208 12.85 1.86 29.47
CA GLN A 208 12.28 1.59 30.79
C GLN A 208 10.91 0.89 30.75
N ILE A 209 10.04 1.29 29.82
CA ILE A 209 8.72 0.68 29.65
C ILE A 209 8.85 -0.69 28.98
N TYR A 210 9.79 -0.83 28.04
CA TYR A 210 10.09 -2.11 27.42
C TYR A 210 10.57 -3.13 28.46
N ASP A 211 11.55 -2.74 29.28
CA ASP A 211 12.13 -3.59 30.32
C ASP A 211 11.07 -4.05 31.34
N ASN A 212 10.22 -3.12 31.80
CA ASN A 212 9.06 -3.42 32.65
C ASN A 212 8.08 -4.40 32.00
N LEU A 213 7.78 -4.25 30.70
CA LEU A 213 6.85 -5.14 30.01
C LEU A 213 7.46 -6.54 29.85
N THR A 214 8.76 -6.66 29.60
CA THR A 214 9.45 -7.96 29.56
C THR A 214 9.47 -8.64 30.92
N GLU A 215 9.73 -7.91 32.01
CA GLU A 215 9.72 -8.46 33.37
C GLU A 215 8.32 -8.94 33.79
N ASN A 216 7.27 -8.21 33.40
CA ASN A 216 5.89 -8.54 33.77
C ASN A 216 5.23 -9.63 32.89
N HIS A 217 5.78 -9.95 31.72
CA HIS A 217 5.19 -10.91 30.77
C HIS A 217 6.00 -12.21 30.57
N LEU A 218 7.06 -12.42 31.36
CA LEU A 218 7.88 -13.64 31.37
C LEU A 218 7.51 -14.65 32.47
N PHE A 219 6.26 -14.63 32.95
CA PHE A 219 5.70 -15.66 33.84
C PHE A 219 4.49 -16.36 33.21
#